data_AF-A0A1Q4F8P0-F1
#
_entry.id   AF-A0A1Q4F8P0-F1
#
_cell.length_a   1.000
_cell.length_b   1.000
_cell.length_c   1.000
_cell.angle_alpha   90.00
_cell.angle_beta   90.00
_cell.angle_gamma   90.00
#
_symmetry.space_group_name_H-M   'P 1'
#
loop_
_entity.id
_entity.type
_entity.pdbx_description
1 polymer ?
#
loop_
_entity_poly.entity_id
_entity_poly.type
_entity_poly.pdbx_seq_one_letter_code
_entity_poly.pdbx_strand_id
1 'polypeptide(L)'
;MKIQGNEAEKINEVLKAAMQQGDRYVSLDTGKADEYFRADSMEYFGTTSGVKLYNYITERIDGKHREALPILPLQEQLQRKMEPQQISRSPGSEPKDIVIDTGIIHYQKRARTEVFTEEIGKQLRARGIKPDIKELQEHIAKDDLHFTIGGTLRENGAEKPYTIHIEQNENRAFLIRNIQPQQTFHQEKDSPIMIKIIDGSLLRETVREVREILRAELENGNRFVSFPAGRGILEKGEFNFFKSSFNALHHAYENTTDRDQYIVRSTSAVEKSMTRFLESEKGQKQDKPKENEREEKPKANEREAKPSRDQDRSR
;
A
#
# COMPACT_ATOMS: atom_id res chain seq x y z
N MET A 1 -32.37 7.99 -2.28
CA MET A 1 -32.87 6.64 -1.92
C MET A 1 -34.20 6.78 -1.20
N LYS A 2 -35.18 5.89 -1.44
CA LYS A 2 -36.51 5.91 -0.80
C LYS A 2 -36.68 4.70 0.12
N ILE A 3 -37.26 4.91 1.28
CA ILE A 3 -37.58 3.88 2.28
C ILE A 3 -39.07 3.93 2.53
N GLN A 4 -39.72 2.76 2.50
CA GLN A 4 -41.15 2.68 2.82
C GLN A 4 -41.38 3.05 4.28
N GLY A 5 -42.39 3.89 4.55
CA GLY A 5 -42.58 4.47 5.89
C GLY A 5 -42.75 3.42 7.02
N ASN A 6 -43.37 2.29 6.73
CA ASN A 6 -43.57 1.19 7.69
C ASN A 6 -42.30 0.34 7.94
N GLU A 7 -41.31 0.40 7.05
CA GLU A 7 -40.03 -0.30 7.20
C GLU A 7 -38.95 0.54 7.89
N ALA A 8 -39.16 1.85 7.99
CA ALA A 8 -38.18 2.79 8.53
C ALA A 8 -37.69 2.44 9.94
N GLU A 9 -38.60 2.06 10.84
CA GLU A 9 -38.26 1.67 12.22
C GLU A 9 -37.41 0.40 12.24
N LYS A 10 -37.80 -0.63 11.49
CA LYS A 10 -37.04 -1.87 11.35
C LYS A 10 -35.63 -1.61 10.80
N ILE A 11 -35.51 -0.81 9.74
CA ILE A 11 -34.20 -0.47 9.15
C ILE A 11 -33.32 0.25 10.17
N ASN A 12 -33.88 1.19 10.94
CA ASN A 12 -33.14 1.89 11.98
C ASN A 12 -32.62 0.94 13.07
N GLU A 13 -33.43 -0.05 13.47
CA GLU A 13 -33.03 -1.06 14.45
C GLU A 13 -31.90 -1.96 13.94
N VAL A 14 -31.99 -2.45 12.69
CA VAL A 14 -30.93 -3.31 12.14
C VAL A 14 -29.62 -2.52 11.94
N LEU A 15 -29.68 -1.26 11.48
CA LEU A 15 -28.50 -0.39 11.39
C LEU A 15 -27.85 -0.18 12.77
N LYS A 16 -28.67 0.03 13.81
CA LYS A 16 -28.18 0.17 15.19
C LYS A 16 -27.50 -1.10 15.70
N ALA A 17 -28.09 -2.26 15.43
CA ALA A 17 -27.53 -3.55 15.82
C ALA A 17 -26.19 -3.83 15.11
N ALA A 18 -26.09 -3.55 13.81
CA ALA A 18 -24.85 -3.70 13.06
C ALA A 18 -23.72 -2.81 13.62
N MET A 19 -24.03 -1.55 13.97
CA MET A 19 -23.04 -0.68 14.63
C MET A 19 -22.54 -1.24 15.96
N GLN A 20 -23.42 -1.85 16.76
CA GLN A 20 -23.03 -2.49 18.03
C GLN A 20 -22.13 -3.72 17.81
N GLN A 21 -22.22 -4.36 16.65
CA GLN A 21 -21.38 -5.49 16.25
C GLN A 21 -20.03 -5.04 15.67
N GLY A 22 -19.80 -3.73 15.53
CA GLY A 22 -18.56 -3.16 14.99
C GLY A 22 -18.61 -2.86 13.49
N ASP A 23 -19.76 -3.06 12.84
CA ASP A 23 -19.92 -2.68 11.45
C ASP A 23 -20.04 -1.16 11.29
N ARG A 24 -19.53 -0.67 10.16
CA ARG A 24 -19.42 0.76 9.87
C ARG A 24 -20.03 1.14 8.53
N TYR A 25 -20.17 0.16 7.65
CA TYR A 25 -20.67 0.33 6.30
C TYR A 25 -21.70 -0.73 5.98
N VAL A 26 -22.60 -0.36 5.08
CA VAL A 26 -23.63 -1.23 4.58
C VAL A 26 -23.65 -1.18 3.05
N SER A 27 -23.78 -2.34 2.42
CA SER A 27 -24.12 -2.47 1.00
C SER A 27 -25.62 -2.49 0.85
N LEU A 28 -26.15 -1.56 0.06
CA LEU A 28 -27.57 -1.39 -0.19
C LEU A 28 -27.86 -1.70 -1.66
N ASP A 29 -28.89 -2.48 -1.93
CA ASP A 29 -29.42 -2.57 -3.29
C ASP A 29 -30.10 -1.24 -3.64
N THR A 30 -29.56 -0.53 -4.63
CA THR A 30 -30.15 0.71 -5.12
C THR A 30 -31.20 0.49 -6.18
N GLY A 31 -31.40 -0.76 -6.63
CA GLY A 31 -32.42 -1.12 -7.59
C GLY A 31 -32.38 -0.28 -8.87
N LYS A 32 -33.54 -0.15 -9.51
CA LYS A 32 -33.78 0.87 -10.55
C LYS A 32 -34.25 2.17 -9.90
N ALA A 33 -34.22 3.27 -10.66
CA ALA A 33 -34.77 4.54 -10.20
C ALA A 33 -36.21 4.36 -9.68
N ASP A 34 -36.51 4.98 -8.53
CA ASP A 34 -37.79 4.94 -7.81
C ASP A 34 -38.16 3.65 -7.07
N GLU A 35 -37.30 2.63 -7.02
CA GLU A 35 -37.52 1.48 -6.15
C GLU A 35 -37.24 1.79 -4.67
N TYR A 36 -38.02 1.16 -3.79
CA TYR A 36 -37.78 1.22 -2.35
C TYR A 36 -36.58 0.37 -1.98
N PHE A 37 -35.78 0.92 -1.10
CA PHE A 37 -34.72 0.21 -0.42
C PHE A 37 -35.29 -0.94 0.41
N ARG A 38 -34.67 -2.13 0.33
CA ARG A 38 -35.11 -3.32 1.07
C ARG A 38 -34.11 -3.74 2.13
N ALA A 39 -34.60 -3.87 3.37
CA ALA A 39 -33.77 -4.25 4.52
C ALA A 39 -33.16 -5.66 4.41
N ASP A 40 -33.85 -6.59 3.76
CA ASP A 40 -33.42 -7.98 3.60
C ASP A 40 -32.25 -8.16 2.62
N SER A 41 -31.91 -7.11 1.87
CA SER A 41 -30.80 -7.11 0.92
C SER A 41 -29.49 -6.55 1.51
N MET A 42 -29.51 -6.09 2.76
CA MET A 42 -28.39 -5.40 3.39
C MET A 42 -27.27 -6.37 3.76
N GLU A 43 -26.05 -5.99 3.43
CA GLU A 43 -24.84 -6.64 3.93
C GLU A 43 -23.97 -5.63 4.67
N TYR A 44 -23.42 -6.04 5.81
CA TYR A 44 -22.70 -5.15 6.72
C TYR A 44 -21.20 -5.44 6.75
N PHE A 45 -20.41 -4.39 6.94
CA PHE A 45 -18.96 -4.48 6.89
C PHE A 45 -18.31 -3.51 7.86
N GLY A 46 -17.22 -3.97 8.50
CA GLY A 46 -16.37 -3.12 9.33
C GLY A 46 -15.53 -2.09 8.56
N THR A 47 -15.26 -2.28 7.26
CA THR A 47 -14.37 -1.40 6.47
C THR A 47 -14.94 -1.07 5.09
N THR A 48 -14.54 0.07 4.51
CA THR A 48 -14.94 0.44 3.14
C THR A 48 -14.44 -0.56 2.11
N SER A 49 -13.25 -1.14 2.34
CA SER A 49 -12.61 -2.08 1.42
C SER A 49 -13.43 -3.36 1.25
N GLY A 50 -13.98 -3.91 2.34
CA GLY A 50 -14.87 -5.07 2.29
C GLY A 50 -16.12 -4.81 1.45
N VAL A 51 -16.75 -3.64 1.64
CA VAL A 51 -17.98 -3.28 0.93
C VAL A 51 -17.71 -3.10 -0.57
N LYS A 52 -16.59 -2.44 -0.94
CA LYS A 52 -16.22 -2.25 -2.34
C LYS A 52 -16.02 -3.58 -3.06
N LEU A 53 -15.36 -4.52 -2.41
CA LEU A 53 -15.17 -5.87 -2.97
C LEU A 53 -16.52 -6.57 -3.15
N TYR A 54 -17.39 -6.52 -2.15
CA TYR A 54 -18.72 -7.11 -2.21
C TYR A 54 -19.58 -6.52 -3.35
N ASN A 55 -19.64 -5.19 -3.44
CA ASN A 55 -20.40 -4.49 -4.49
C ASN A 55 -19.91 -4.89 -5.88
N TYR A 56 -18.58 -4.93 -6.09
CA TYR A 56 -17.99 -5.34 -7.36
C TYR A 56 -18.34 -6.78 -7.75
N ILE A 57 -18.26 -7.71 -6.79
CA ILE A 57 -18.60 -9.12 -7.04
C ILE A 57 -20.08 -9.25 -7.41
N THR A 58 -20.96 -8.60 -6.67
CA THR A 58 -22.41 -8.67 -6.88
C THR A 58 -22.83 -8.05 -8.21
N GLU A 59 -22.24 -6.92 -8.58
CA GLU A 59 -22.45 -6.30 -9.89
C GLU A 59 -22.03 -7.24 -11.03
N ARG A 60 -20.87 -7.91 -10.88
CA ARG A 60 -20.33 -8.86 -11.87
C ARG A 60 -21.16 -10.14 -12.02
N ILE A 61 -21.72 -10.66 -10.93
CA ILE A 61 -22.43 -11.95 -10.91
C ILE A 61 -23.92 -11.76 -11.17
N ASP A 62 -24.56 -10.86 -10.41
CA ASP A 62 -26.02 -10.72 -10.39
C ASP A 62 -26.52 -9.54 -11.23
N GLY A 63 -25.63 -8.68 -11.74
CA GLY A 63 -26.00 -7.47 -12.46
C GLY A 63 -26.73 -6.42 -11.61
N LYS A 64 -26.66 -6.54 -10.28
CA LYS A 64 -27.34 -5.63 -9.34
C LYS A 64 -26.48 -4.40 -9.05
N HIS A 65 -27.12 -3.23 -9.02
CA HIS A 65 -26.47 -1.99 -8.62
C HIS A 65 -26.51 -1.86 -7.10
N ARG A 66 -25.35 -2.05 -6.47
CA ARG A 66 -25.16 -1.94 -5.03
C ARG A 66 -24.42 -0.65 -4.68
N GLU A 67 -24.93 0.10 -3.71
CA GLU A 67 -24.29 1.30 -3.17
C GLU A 67 -23.77 1.05 -1.75
N ALA A 68 -22.52 1.46 -1.51
CA ALA A 68 -21.88 1.37 -0.21
C ALA A 68 -22.08 2.68 0.55
N LEU A 69 -22.82 2.65 1.67
CA LEU A 69 -23.02 3.82 2.52
C LEU A 69 -22.48 3.58 3.94
N PRO A 70 -21.90 4.61 4.59
CA PRO A 70 -21.57 4.56 6.01
C PRO A 70 -22.86 4.50 6.85
N ILE A 71 -22.89 3.59 7.82
CA ILE A 71 -24.09 3.32 8.64
C ILE A 71 -24.48 4.55 9.47
N LEU A 72 -23.52 5.18 10.14
CA LEU A 72 -23.80 6.30 11.05
C LEU A 72 -24.51 7.49 10.36
N PRO A 73 -23.99 8.08 9.26
CA PRO A 73 -24.70 9.15 8.55
C PRO A 73 -26.07 8.75 8.00
N LEU A 74 -26.20 7.49 7.55
CA LEU A 74 -27.47 6.95 7.09
C LEU A 74 -28.49 6.89 8.23
N GLN A 75 -28.08 6.38 9.39
CA GLN A 75 -28.90 6.28 10.58
C GLN A 75 -29.32 7.67 11.10
N GLU A 76 -28.39 8.63 11.16
CA GLU A 76 -28.68 10.00 11.59
C GLU A 76 -29.72 10.67 10.69
N GLN A 77 -29.60 10.52 9.36
CA GLN A 77 -30.60 11.06 8.44
C GLN A 77 -31.96 10.36 8.61
N LEU A 78 -31.96 9.03 8.73
CA LEU A 78 -33.19 8.26 8.91
C LEU A 78 -33.92 8.69 10.19
N GLN A 79 -33.21 8.76 11.32
CA GLN A 79 -33.78 9.13 12.61
C GLN A 79 -34.33 10.56 12.61
N ARG A 80 -33.60 11.52 12.04
CA ARG A 80 -34.07 12.91 11.87
C ARG A 80 -35.34 13.03 11.03
N LYS A 81 -35.56 12.11 10.09
CA LYS A 81 -36.77 12.07 9.24
C LYS A 81 -37.94 11.35 9.92
N MET A 82 -37.66 10.41 10.82
CA MET A 82 -38.67 9.66 11.57
C MET A 82 -39.25 10.45 12.75
N GLU A 83 -38.42 11.16 13.52
CA GLU A 83 -38.84 11.88 14.73
C GLU A 83 -40.05 12.81 14.51
N PRO A 84 -40.09 13.67 13.47
CA PRO A 84 -41.24 14.54 13.23
C PRO A 84 -42.52 13.76 12.90
N GLN A 85 -42.40 12.60 12.24
CA GLN A 85 -43.54 11.76 11.90
C GLN A 85 -44.11 11.08 13.16
N GLN A 86 -43.25 10.67 14.10
CA GLN A 86 -43.71 10.08 15.36
C GLN A 86 -44.46 11.09 16.23
N ILE A 87 -44.02 12.35 16.25
CA ILE A 87 -44.67 13.42 17.01
C ILE A 87 -46.02 13.84 16.39
N SER A 88 -46.11 13.82 15.05
CA SER A 88 -47.29 14.27 14.30
C SER A 88 -48.25 13.16 13.88
N ARG A 89 -47.99 11.90 14.26
CA ARG A 89 -48.83 10.75 13.91
C ARG A 89 -50.19 10.87 14.58
N SER A 90 -51.23 11.06 13.76
CA SER A 90 -52.61 10.89 14.19
C SER A 90 -52.93 9.40 14.34
N PRO A 91 -53.78 8.99 15.29
CA PRO A 91 -54.23 7.61 15.38
C PRO A 91 -54.81 7.14 14.04
N GLY A 92 -54.26 6.06 13.47
CA GLY A 92 -54.70 5.48 12.20
C GLY A 92 -54.06 6.04 10.93
N SER A 93 -53.14 7.01 11.00
CA SER A 93 -52.40 7.47 9.82
C SER A 93 -51.22 6.57 9.49
N GLU A 94 -51.10 6.11 8.24
CA GLU A 94 -49.94 5.36 7.80
C GLU A 94 -48.66 6.23 7.82
N PRO A 95 -47.51 5.64 8.17
CA PRO A 95 -46.22 6.33 8.11
C PRO A 95 -45.91 6.80 6.69
N LYS A 96 -45.34 7.99 6.54
CA LYS A 96 -44.94 8.51 5.22
C LYS A 96 -43.59 7.96 4.82
N ASP A 97 -43.42 7.71 3.53
CA ASP A 97 -42.14 7.29 2.95
C ASP A 97 -41.03 8.29 3.23
N ILE A 98 -39.82 7.77 3.44
CA ILE A 98 -38.64 8.54 3.81
C ILE A 98 -37.68 8.61 2.63
N VAL A 99 -37.26 9.82 2.28
CA VAL A 99 -36.22 10.05 1.29
C VAL A 99 -34.91 10.35 2.00
N ILE A 100 -33.89 9.52 1.74
CA ILE A 100 -32.50 9.71 2.17
C ILE A 100 -31.71 10.36 1.04
N ASP A 101 -31.01 11.44 1.38
CA ASP A 101 -30.10 12.14 0.48
C ASP A 101 -28.70 11.52 0.58
N THR A 102 -28.40 10.63 -0.37
CA THR A 102 -27.09 9.97 -0.46
C THR A 102 -25.98 10.95 -0.89
N GLY A 103 -26.33 12.04 -1.58
CA GLY A 103 -25.39 13.10 -1.97
C GLY A 103 -24.79 13.78 -0.74
N ILE A 104 -25.60 14.09 0.26
CA ILE A 104 -25.13 14.63 1.55
C ILE A 104 -24.18 13.64 2.25
N ILE A 105 -24.48 12.34 2.22
CA ILE A 105 -23.64 11.31 2.84
C ILE A 105 -22.26 11.25 2.16
N HIS A 106 -22.23 11.26 0.82
CA HIS A 106 -20.98 11.28 0.07
C HIS A 106 -20.18 12.56 0.31
N TYR A 107 -20.87 13.71 0.40
CA TYR A 107 -20.25 14.98 0.75
C TYR A 107 -19.58 14.91 2.14
N GLN A 108 -20.29 14.43 3.16
CA GLN A 108 -19.75 14.25 4.51
C GLN A 108 -18.53 13.31 4.53
N LYS A 109 -18.55 12.24 3.73
CA LYS A 109 -17.40 11.34 3.58
C LYS A 109 -16.18 12.04 2.99
N ARG A 110 -16.35 12.85 1.95
CA ARG A 110 -15.26 13.65 1.35
C ARG A 110 -14.72 14.68 2.33
N ALA A 111 -15.61 15.43 2.98
CA ALA A 111 -15.27 16.40 3.99
C ALA A 111 -14.48 15.77 5.15
N ARG A 112 -14.88 14.57 5.60
CA ARG A 112 -14.14 13.80 6.61
C ARG A 112 -12.70 13.53 6.16
N THR A 113 -12.50 13.06 4.92
CA THR A 113 -11.15 12.82 4.38
C THR A 113 -10.31 14.08 4.39
N GLU A 114 -10.88 15.20 3.92
CA GLU A 114 -10.19 16.51 3.89
C GLU A 114 -9.81 16.99 5.29
N VAL A 115 -10.74 16.97 6.23
CA VAL A 115 -10.54 17.43 7.62
C VAL A 115 -9.44 16.62 8.31
N PHE A 116 -9.49 15.28 8.26
CA PHE A 116 -8.47 14.47 8.92
C PHE A 116 -7.12 14.55 8.23
N THR A 117 -7.09 14.65 6.91
CA THR A 117 -5.82 14.84 6.17
C THR A 117 -5.15 16.14 6.60
N GLU A 118 -5.90 17.25 6.66
CA GLU A 118 -5.34 18.55 7.02
C GLU A 118 -4.94 18.61 8.49
N GLU A 119 -5.74 18.05 9.39
CA GLU A 119 -5.43 18.02 10.82
C GLU A 119 -4.17 17.20 11.12
N ILE A 120 -4.07 15.98 10.58
CA ILE A 120 -2.85 15.14 10.71
C ILE A 120 -1.66 15.82 10.03
N GLY A 121 -1.87 16.37 8.84
CA GLY A 121 -0.85 17.12 8.10
C GLY A 121 -0.30 18.29 8.92
N LYS A 122 -1.17 19.07 9.56
CA LYS A 122 -0.79 20.20 10.42
C LYS A 122 -0.02 19.73 11.64
N GLN A 123 -0.46 18.66 12.31
CA GLN A 123 0.24 18.10 13.48
C GLN A 123 1.65 17.60 13.13
N LEU A 124 1.81 16.96 11.96
CA LEU A 124 3.12 16.48 11.49
C LEU A 124 4.03 17.64 11.07
N ARG A 125 3.50 18.64 10.36
CA ARG A 125 4.24 19.86 10.00
C ARG A 125 4.72 20.63 11.22
N ALA A 126 3.92 20.69 12.29
CA ALA A 126 4.32 21.30 13.57
C ALA A 126 5.49 20.57 14.24
N ARG A 127 5.71 19.28 13.92
CA ARG A 127 6.87 18.47 14.33
C ARG A 127 8.02 18.52 13.32
N GLY A 128 7.93 19.38 12.30
CA GLY A 128 8.91 19.51 11.22
C GLY A 128 8.81 18.44 10.12
N ILE A 129 7.82 17.54 10.20
CA ILE A 129 7.70 16.39 9.29
C ILE A 129 6.77 16.76 8.14
N LYS A 130 7.21 16.49 6.91
CA LYS A 130 6.44 16.57 5.68
C LYS A 130 5.87 15.19 5.33
N PRO A 131 4.58 14.90 5.61
CA PRO A 131 3.99 13.60 5.29
C PRO A 131 3.72 13.42 3.80
N ASP A 132 3.61 12.16 3.38
CA ASP A 132 2.96 11.80 2.12
C ASP A 132 1.44 11.99 2.25
N ILE A 133 0.97 13.15 1.79
CA ILE A 133 -0.44 13.53 1.83
C ILE A 133 -1.30 12.60 0.96
N LYS A 134 -0.75 12.08 -0.14
CA LYS A 134 -1.51 11.23 -1.06
C LYS A 134 -1.80 9.88 -0.40
N GLU A 135 -0.77 9.26 0.17
CA GLU A 135 -0.91 8.00 0.91
C GLU A 135 -1.86 8.15 2.10
N LEU A 136 -1.75 9.26 2.84
CA LEU A 136 -2.66 9.60 3.94
C LEU A 136 -4.13 9.70 3.49
N GLN A 137 -4.39 10.45 2.42
CA GLN A 137 -5.74 10.61 1.86
C GLN A 137 -6.32 9.26 1.40
N GLU A 138 -5.51 8.42 0.75
CA GLU A 138 -5.95 7.11 0.26
C GLU A 138 -6.38 6.19 1.40
N HIS A 139 -5.59 6.10 2.47
CA HIS A 139 -5.92 5.27 3.64
C HIS A 139 -7.12 5.80 4.42
N ILE A 140 -7.23 7.13 4.59
CA ILE A 140 -8.41 7.74 5.22
C ILE A 140 -9.67 7.47 4.40
N ALA A 141 -9.59 7.55 3.06
CA ALA A 141 -10.71 7.30 2.16
C ALA A 141 -11.15 5.82 2.12
N LYS A 142 -10.22 4.89 2.35
CA LYS A 142 -10.49 3.45 2.54
C LYS A 142 -11.05 3.13 3.94
N ASP A 143 -10.93 4.07 4.86
CA ASP A 143 -11.31 3.90 6.27
C ASP A 143 -10.53 2.76 6.94
N ASP A 144 -9.23 2.68 6.64
CA ASP A 144 -8.35 1.65 7.21
C ASP A 144 -8.18 1.88 8.71
N LEU A 145 -8.29 0.80 9.49
CA LEU A 145 -8.19 0.84 10.96
C LEU A 145 -6.79 1.21 11.43
N HIS A 146 -5.78 0.67 10.76
CA HIS A 146 -4.36 0.87 11.06
C HIS A 146 -3.62 0.97 9.75
N PHE A 147 -2.77 1.98 9.60
CA PHE A 147 -1.94 2.13 8.43
C PHE A 147 -0.67 2.92 8.75
N THR A 148 0.28 2.85 7.83
CA THR A 148 1.54 3.59 7.90
C THR A 148 1.65 4.47 6.68
N ILE A 149 2.19 5.67 6.85
CA ILE A 149 2.55 6.54 5.72
C ILE A 149 4.01 6.96 5.81
N GLY A 150 4.59 7.28 4.65
CA GLY A 150 5.88 7.93 4.57
C GLY A 150 5.84 9.41 4.97
N GLY A 151 6.98 9.93 5.38
CA GLY A 151 7.21 11.37 5.55
C GLY A 151 8.70 11.70 5.56
N THR A 152 9.04 12.99 5.42
CA THR A 152 10.43 13.44 5.52
C THR A 152 10.59 14.52 6.58
N LEU A 153 11.70 14.46 7.32
CA LEU A 153 12.09 15.48 8.29
C LEU A 153 13.46 16.04 7.88
N ARG A 154 13.58 17.37 7.83
CA ARG A 154 14.85 18.02 7.50
C ARG A 154 15.69 18.17 8.76
N GLU A 155 16.76 17.39 8.87
CA GLU A 155 17.73 17.47 9.96
C GLU A 155 19.12 17.77 9.38
N ASN A 156 19.80 18.78 9.92
CA ASN A 156 21.19 19.14 9.53
C ASN A 156 21.40 19.28 8.01
N GLY A 157 20.42 19.83 7.30
CA GLY A 157 20.47 20.04 5.85
C GLY A 157 20.12 18.82 4.98
N ALA A 158 19.93 17.63 5.57
CA ALA A 158 19.50 16.42 4.87
C ALA A 158 18.02 16.10 5.16
N GLU A 159 17.28 15.63 4.16
CA GLU A 159 15.95 15.07 4.37
C GLU A 159 16.09 13.61 4.80
N LYS A 160 15.67 13.30 6.03
CA LYS A 160 15.61 11.93 6.55
C LYS A 160 14.19 11.39 6.40
N PRO A 161 14.02 10.15 5.93
CA PRO A 161 12.72 9.53 5.82
C PRO A 161 12.21 9.05 7.19
N TYR A 162 10.90 9.15 7.40
CA TYR A 162 10.17 8.79 8.62
C TYR A 162 8.94 7.96 8.27
N THR A 163 8.66 6.93 9.07
CA THR A 163 7.43 6.15 9.02
C THR A 163 6.48 6.63 10.10
N ILE A 164 5.28 7.01 9.69
CA ILE A 164 4.24 7.54 10.59
C ILE A 164 3.15 6.47 10.72
N HIS A 165 2.96 5.97 11.93
CA HIS A 165 1.91 4.99 12.25
C HIS A 165 0.65 5.73 12.68
N ILE A 166 -0.44 5.47 11.98
CA ILE A 166 -1.75 6.07 12.24
C ILE A 166 -2.74 4.94 12.53
N GLU A 167 -3.58 5.16 13.53
CA GLU A 167 -4.71 4.27 13.77
C GLU A 167 -5.99 5.05 13.95
N GLN A 168 -7.09 4.36 13.77
CA GLN A 168 -8.42 4.89 13.97
C GLN A 168 -9.00 4.38 15.30
N ASN A 169 -9.43 5.30 16.16
CA ASN A 169 -10.06 4.95 17.43
C ASN A 169 -11.54 4.53 17.26
N GLU A 170 -12.18 4.17 18.37
CA GLU A 170 -13.60 3.77 18.43
C GLU A 170 -14.55 4.85 17.89
N ASN A 171 -14.20 6.13 18.10
CA ASN A 171 -14.95 7.28 17.60
C ASN A 171 -14.63 7.61 16.13
N ARG A 172 -13.90 6.74 15.44
CA ARG A 172 -13.51 6.89 14.04
C ARG A 172 -12.62 8.10 13.76
N ALA A 173 -11.91 8.61 14.76
CA ALA A 173 -10.88 9.63 14.61
C ALA A 173 -9.53 8.97 14.33
N PHE A 174 -8.78 9.54 13.37
CA PHE A 174 -7.43 9.08 13.05
C PHE A 174 -6.41 9.79 13.93
N LEU A 175 -5.54 9.01 14.56
CA LEU A 175 -4.57 9.47 15.54
C LEU A 175 -3.16 9.01 15.16
N ILE A 176 -2.19 9.91 15.26
CA ILE A 176 -0.77 9.57 15.10
C ILE A 176 -0.32 8.81 16.35
N ARG A 177 -0.01 7.52 16.19
CA ARG A 177 0.41 6.65 17.30
C ARG A 177 1.90 6.71 17.55
N ASN A 178 2.68 6.62 16.48
CA ASN A 178 4.13 6.65 16.57
C ASN A 178 4.70 7.26 15.30
N ILE A 179 5.84 7.92 15.45
CA ILE A 179 6.66 8.41 14.37
C ILE A 179 8.04 7.81 14.61
N GLN A 180 8.44 6.91 13.73
CA GLN A 180 9.76 6.31 13.79
C GLN A 180 10.58 6.85 12.64
N PRO A 181 11.89 7.11 12.81
CA PRO A 181 12.78 7.19 11.67
C PRO A 181 12.43 6.01 10.80
N GLN A 182 12.14 6.24 9.52
CA GLN A 182 12.00 5.16 8.59
C GLN A 182 13.37 4.54 8.68
N GLN A 183 13.44 3.37 9.32
CA GLN A 183 14.67 2.62 9.26
C GLN A 183 14.89 2.58 7.77
N THR A 184 15.99 3.18 7.34
CA THR A 184 16.65 2.58 6.22
C THR A 184 16.93 1.16 6.71
N PHE A 185 15.94 0.26 6.58
CA PHE A 185 16.03 -0.68 5.51
C PHE A 185 16.78 0.09 4.43
N HIS A 186 18.11 -0.07 4.41
CA HIS A 186 18.75 -0.40 3.16
C HIS A 186 17.64 -1.01 2.33
N GLN A 187 17.33 -0.40 1.18
CA GLN A 187 16.55 -1.08 0.13
C GLN A 187 16.60 -2.57 0.43
N GLU A 188 15.49 -3.29 0.46
CA GLU A 188 15.64 -4.71 0.18
C GLU A 188 16.51 -4.81 -1.13
N LYS A 189 17.87 -4.78 -1.12
CA LYS A 189 18.75 -5.85 -0.64
C LYS A 189 17.89 -6.89 -0.01
N ASP A 190 17.14 -7.49 -0.92
CA ASP A 190 17.08 -8.90 -0.98
C ASP A 190 16.39 -9.41 0.29
N SER A 191 15.06 -9.58 0.22
CA SER A 191 14.25 -10.41 1.14
C SER A 191 15.11 -11.51 1.79
N PRO A 192 14.89 -11.97 3.03
CA PRO A 192 15.68 -13.05 3.63
C PRO A 192 15.82 -14.33 2.76
N ILE A 193 14.91 -14.53 1.79
CA ILE A 193 15.01 -15.52 0.69
C ILE A 193 16.20 -15.25 -0.24
N MET A 194 16.39 -13.98 -0.53
CA MET A 194 17.34 -13.39 -1.45
C MET A 194 18.68 -13.17 -0.70
N ILE A 195 18.69 -13.00 0.64
CA ILE A 195 19.86 -13.28 1.50
C ILE A 195 20.24 -14.77 1.42
N LYS A 196 19.30 -15.73 1.38
CA LYS A 196 19.63 -17.15 1.13
C LYS A 196 20.14 -17.45 -0.29
N ILE A 197 19.72 -16.67 -1.29
CA ILE A 197 20.33 -16.69 -2.63
C ILE A 197 21.77 -16.14 -2.58
N ILE A 198 22.02 -15.16 -1.71
CA ILE A 198 23.31 -14.45 -1.56
C ILE A 198 24.28 -15.15 -0.59
N ASP A 199 23.80 -15.91 0.39
CA ASP A 199 24.57 -16.71 1.36
C ASP A 199 25.11 -18.02 0.75
N GLY A 200 25.12 -18.15 -0.58
CA GLY A 200 25.90 -19.18 -1.27
C GLY A 200 25.25 -20.56 -1.34
N SER A 201 23.92 -20.63 -1.34
CA SER A 201 23.22 -21.91 -1.52
C SER A 201 22.82 -22.20 -2.97
N LEU A 202 23.29 -21.44 -3.97
CA LEU A 202 23.10 -21.78 -5.38
C LEU A 202 24.46 -21.79 -6.09
N LEU A 203 24.81 -22.92 -6.71
CA LEU A 203 25.99 -23.00 -7.55
C LEU A 203 25.84 -22.01 -8.72
N ARG A 204 26.91 -21.29 -9.08
CA ARG A 204 26.92 -20.26 -10.13
C ARG A 204 26.38 -20.76 -11.48
N GLU A 205 26.61 -22.04 -11.75
CA GLU A 205 26.11 -22.76 -12.92
C GLU A 205 24.57 -22.83 -12.89
N THR A 206 23.99 -23.20 -11.74
CA THR A 206 22.54 -23.21 -11.51
C THR A 206 21.92 -21.82 -11.66
N VAL A 207 22.57 -20.75 -11.20
CA VAL A 207 22.06 -19.37 -11.38
C VAL A 207 22.02 -18.97 -12.85
N ARG A 208 23.01 -19.36 -13.65
CA ARG A 208 23.01 -19.11 -15.11
C ARG A 208 21.90 -19.89 -15.78
N GLU A 209 21.75 -21.16 -15.48
CA GLU A 209 20.71 -22.02 -16.06
C GLU A 209 19.30 -21.51 -15.74
N VAL A 210 19.04 -21.15 -14.48
CA VAL A 210 17.73 -20.64 -14.07
C VAL A 210 17.45 -19.27 -14.73
N ARG A 211 18.45 -18.41 -14.92
CA ARG A 211 18.29 -17.15 -15.67
C ARG A 211 17.90 -17.39 -17.13
N GLU A 212 18.53 -18.34 -17.82
CA GLU A 212 18.18 -18.65 -19.21
C GLU A 212 16.75 -19.21 -19.32
N ILE A 213 16.32 -20.03 -18.36
CA ILE A 213 14.94 -20.53 -18.29
C ILE A 213 13.96 -19.37 -18.03
N LEU A 214 14.27 -18.48 -17.09
CA LEU A 214 13.44 -17.30 -16.81
C LEU A 214 13.25 -16.43 -18.06
N ARG A 215 14.29 -16.29 -18.90
CA ARG A 215 14.21 -15.56 -20.17
C ARG A 215 13.33 -16.28 -21.19
N ALA A 216 13.55 -17.58 -21.39
CA ALA A 216 12.73 -18.39 -22.29
C ALA A 216 11.25 -18.39 -21.85
N GLU A 217 10.98 -18.46 -20.56
CA GLU A 217 9.62 -18.44 -20.02
C GLU A 217 8.96 -17.06 -20.11
N LEU A 218 9.73 -15.97 -20.01
CA LEU A 218 9.25 -14.62 -20.31
C LEU A 218 8.84 -14.48 -21.79
N GLU A 219 9.59 -15.10 -22.70
CA GLU A 219 9.27 -15.15 -24.13
C GLU A 219 8.03 -16.01 -24.41
N ASN A 220 7.83 -17.09 -23.65
CA ASN A 220 6.62 -17.93 -23.69
C ASN A 220 5.37 -17.28 -23.06
N GLY A 221 5.51 -16.05 -22.54
CA GLY A 221 4.41 -15.26 -21.96
C GLY A 221 4.12 -15.56 -20.49
N ASN A 222 4.97 -16.33 -19.81
CA ASN A 222 4.87 -16.55 -18.37
C ASN A 222 5.45 -15.36 -17.61
N ARG A 223 4.59 -14.70 -16.84
CA ARG A 223 4.91 -13.44 -16.13
C ARG A 223 5.16 -13.64 -14.64
N PHE A 224 4.81 -14.80 -14.10
CA PHE A 224 4.95 -15.13 -12.70
C PHE A 224 5.67 -16.47 -12.52
N VAL A 225 6.37 -16.60 -11.40
CA VAL A 225 7.07 -17.80 -10.99
C VAL A 225 6.77 -18.10 -9.53
N SER A 226 6.60 -19.38 -9.21
CA SER A 226 6.40 -19.93 -7.87
C SER A 226 7.51 -20.92 -7.53
N PHE A 227 8.09 -20.82 -6.34
CA PHE A 227 9.13 -21.74 -5.85
C PHE A 227 9.11 -21.81 -4.30
N PRO A 228 9.58 -22.92 -3.69
CA PRO A 228 9.55 -23.08 -2.24
C PRO A 228 10.47 -22.08 -1.52
N ALA A 229 10.02 -21.59 -0.38
CA ALA A 229 10.77 -20.72 0.52
C ALA A 229 11.58 -21.55 1.52
N GLY A 230 12.80 -21.09 1.82
CA GLY A 230 13.54 -21.56 3.00
C GLY A 230 14.35 -22.85 2.85
N ARG A 231 14.23 -23.58 1.74
CA ARG A 231 15.20 -24.63 1.37
C ARG A 231 16.53 -23.98 1.00
N GLY A 232 17.64 -24.58 1.47
CA GLY A 232 18.98 -24.05 1.23
C GLY A 232 19.25 -23.89 -0.26
N ILE A 233 19.39 -25.02 -0.97
CA ILE A 233 19.71 -25.04 -2.41
C ILE A 233 18.42 -25.29 -3.19
N LEU A 234 18.06 -24.36 -4.08
CA LEU A 234 16.93 -24.52 -5.00
C LEU A 234 17.40 -25.14 -6.32
N GLU A 235 16.75 -26.21 -6.76
CA GLU A 235 17.04 -26.83 -8.04
C GLU A 235 16.21 -26.23 -9.17
N LYS A 236 16.67 -26.37 -10.42
CA LYS A 236 15.96 -25.93 -11.63
C LYS A 236 14.49 -26.38 -11.66
N GLY A 237 14.22 -27.61 -11.22
CA GLY A 237 12.89 -28.22 -11.24
C GLY A 237 11.91 -27.63 -10.22
N GLU A 238 12.38 -26.80 -9.29
CA GLU A 238 11.54 -26.23 -8.23
C GLU A 238 10.88 -24.90 -8.65
N PHE A 239 11.24 -24.35 -9.82
CA PHE A 239 10.64 -23.15 -10.40
C PHE A 239 9.44 -23.50 -11.29
N ASN A 240 8.25 -23.06 -10.89
CA ASN A 240 7.01 -23.26 -11.63
C ASN A 240 6.54 -21.95 -12.24
N PHE A 241 6.24 -21.94 -13.54
CA PHE A 241 6.01 -20.72 -14.32
C PHE A 241 4.54 -20.57 -14.72
N PHE A 242 4.03 -19.35 -14.64
CA PHE A 242 2.62 -19.05 -14.85
C PHE A 242 2.40 -17.75 -15.62
N LYS A 243 1.36 -17.73 -16.47
CA LYS A 243 0.92 -16.52 -17.18
C LYS A 243 0.25 -15.49 -16.28
N SER A 244 -0.36 -15.94 -15.17
CA SER A 244 -1.14 -15.12 -14.25
C SER A 244 -0.67 -15.30 -12.80
N SER A 245 -0.71 -14.23 -12.03
CA SER A 245 -0.43 -14.23 -10.58
C SER A 245 -1.42 -15.10 -9.82
N PHE A 246 -2.66 -15.19 -10.29
CA PHE A 246 -3.70 -16.02 -9.67
C PHE A 246 -3.33 -17.50 -9.72
N ASN A 247 -2.88 -18.01 -10.87
CA ASN A 247 -2.48 -19.42 -11.02
C ASN A 247 -1.22 -19.74 -10.20
N ALA A 248 -0.29 -18.79 -10.12
CA ALA A 248 0.91 -18.95 -9.31
C ALA A 248 0.59 -19.00 -7.80
N LEU A 249 -0.35 -18.17 -7.35
CA LEU A 249 -0.84 -18.20 -5.96
C LEU A 249 -1.64 -19.47 -5.67
N HIS A 250 -2.49 -19.91 -6.59
CA HIS A 250 -3.24 -21.16 -6.46
C HIS A 250 -2.30 -22.37 -6.32
N HIS A 251 -1.27 -22.44 -7.17
CA HIS A 251 -0.25 -23.48 -7.07
C HIS A 251 0.47 -23.45 -5.71
N ALA A 252 0.78 -22.27 -5.16
CA ALA A 252 1.37 -22.16 -3.83
C ALA A 252 0.42 -22.71 -2.74
N TYR A 253 -0.88 -22.41 -2.84
CA TYR A 253 -1.90 -22.92 -1.91
C TYR A 253 -2.11 -24.44 -1.97
N GLU A 254 -2.06 -25.04 -3.15
CA GLU A 254 -2.22 -26.49 -3.32
C GLU A 254 -1.04 -27.28 -2.76
N ASN A 255 0.16 -26.68 -2.74
CA ASN A 255 1.38 -27.33 -2.30
C ASN A 255 1.75 -27.07 -0.84
N THR A 256 1.12 -26.08 -0.17
CA THR A 256 1.31 -25.82 1.25
C THR A 256 0.12 -25.08 1.88
N THR A 257 -0.23 -25.42 3.12
CA THR A 257 -1.16 -24.64 3.94
C THR A 257 -0.50 -23.47 4.66
N ASP A 258 0.84 -23.45 4.72
CA ASP A 258 1.65 -22.38 5.28
C ASP A 258 2.14 -21.45 4.16
N ARG A 259 1.59 -20.23 4.15
CA ARG A 259 1.82 -19.21 3.10
C ARG A 259 3.27 -18.71 3.06
N ASP A 260 4.03 -18.92 4.12
CA ASP A 260 5.43 -18.50 4.19
C ASP A 260 6.39 -19.53 3.56
N GLN A 261 5.88 -20.70 3.17
CA GLN A 261 6.69 -21.79 2.59
C GLN A 261 6.82 -21.73 1.06
N TYR A 262 6.10 -20.84 0.37
CA TYR A 262 6.21 -20.67 -1.08
C TYR A 262 6.23 -19.20 -1.48
N ILE A 263 7.03 -18.88 -2.49
CA ILE A 263 7.27 -17.52 -2.96
C ILE A 263 6.68 -17.39 -4.35
N VAL A 264 5.78 -16.43 -4.50
CA VAL A 264 5.23 -16.02 -5.80
C VAL A 264 5.75 -14.63 -6.17
N ARG A 265 6.41 -14.53 -7.32
CA ARG A 265 7.00 -13.27 -7.82
C ARG A 265 6.86 -13.15 -9.33
N SER A 266 7.10 -11.94 -9.84
CA SER A 266 7.19 -11.75 -11.29
C SER A 266 8.47 -12.36 -11.83
N THR A 267 8.36 -13.08 -12.94
CA THR A 267 9.49 -13.73 -13.63
C THR A 267 10.59 -12.72 -13.97
N SER A 268 10.20 -11.50 -14.34
CA SER A 268 11.12 -10.40 -14.67
C SER A 268 11.86 -9.84 -13.46
N ALA A 269 11.26 -9.83 -12.27
CA ALA A 269 11.97 -9.40 -11.05
C ALA A 269 13.03 -10.43 -10.64
N VAL A 270 12.72 -11.72 -10.78
CA VAL A 270 13.66 -12.80 -10.47
C VAL A 270 14.82 -12.81 -11.48
N GLU A 271 14.55 -12.67 -12.78
CA GLU A 271 15.59 -12.58 -13.83
C GLU A 271 16.55 -11.41 -13.58
N LYS A 272 16.02 -10.21 -13.29
CA LYS A 272 16.83 -9.02 -13.00
C LYS A 272 17.73 -9.24 -11.78
N SER A 273 17.23 -9.93 -10.77
CA SER A 273 17.98 -10.22 -9.55
C SER A 273 19.13 -11.21 -9.82
N MET A 274 18.89 -12.25 -10.63
CA MET A 274 19.93 -13.20 -11.05
C MET A 274 20.99 -12.54 -11.94
N THR A 275 20.58 -11.64 -12.83
CA THR A 275 21.52 -10.86 -13.66
C THR A 275 22.44 -10.00 -12.79
N ARG A 276 21.89 -9.29 -11.79
CA ARG A 276 22.68 -8.49 -10.85
C ARG A 276 23.68 -9.34 -10.07
N PHE A 277 23.27 -10.52 -9.58
CA PHE A 277 24.16 -11.46 -8.88
C PHE A 277 25.35 -11.90 -9.75
N LEU A 278 25.12 -12.17 -11.03
CA LEU A 278 26.18 -12.56 -11.97
C LEU A 278 27.11 -11.38 -12.34
N GLU A 279 26.63 -10.14 -12.23
CA GLU A 279 27.36 -8.92 -12.56
C GLU A 279 28.15 -8.34 -11.37
N SER A 280 27.68 -8.49 -10.14
CA SER A 280 28.30 -7.93 -8.92
C SER A 280 29.71 -8.47 -8.64
N GLU A 281 30.07 -9.66 -9.11
CA GLU A 281 31.43 -10.20 -9.01
C GLU A 281 32.38 -9.76 -10.14
N LYS A 282 31.89 -9.26 -11.28
CA LYS A 282 32.78 -8.76 -12.35
C LYS A 282 33.55 -7.50 -11.90
N GLY A 283 33.00 -6.74 -10.95
CA GLY A 283 33.61 -5.54 -10.37
C GLY A 283 34.63 -5.81 -9.25
N GLN A 284 34.75 -7.02 -8.73
CA GLN A 284 35.66 -7.34 -7.60
C GLN A 284 37.05 -7.86 -8.02
N LYS A 285 37.40 -7.86 -9.32
CA LYS A 285 38.73 -8.31 -9.80
C LYS A 285 39.64 -7.21 -10.37
N GLN A 286 39.32 -5.93 -10.23
CA GLN A 286 40.24 -4.85 -10.61
C GLN A 286 40.29 -3.77 -9.53
N ASP A 287 41.02 -4.05 -8.46
CA ASP A 287 41.79 -3.04 -7.72
C ASP A 287 42.83 -3.77 -6.87
N LYS A 288 43.94 -4.16 -7.52
CA LYS A 288 45.22 -4.35 -6.84
C LYS A 288 46.06 -3.10 -7.13
N PRO A 289 46.45 -2.30 -6.13
CA PRO A 289 47.51 -1.33 -6.32
C PRO A 289 48.82 -2.09 -6.56
N LYS A 290 49.54 -1.77 -7.65
CA LYS A 290 50.92 -2.22 -7.81
C LYS A 290 51.80 -1.44 -6.84
N GLU A 291 52.46 -2.17 -5.95
CA GLU A 291 53.49 -1.70 -5.03
C GLU A 291 54.83 -1.55 -5.77
N ASN A 292 55.51 -0.43 -5.51
CA ASN A 292 56.95 -0.15 -5.59
C ASN A 292 57.84 -0.80 -6.67
N GLU A 293 58.30 0.02 -7.62
CA GLU A 293 59.72 0.03 -8.05
C GLU A 293 60.15 1.49 -8.30
N ARG A 294 60.94 2.05 -7.37
CA ARG A 294 61.76 3.24 -7.61
C ARG A 294 63.08 3.06 -6.86
N GLU A 295 63.98 2.29 -7.47
CA GLU A 295 65.40 2.34 -7.16
C GLU A 295 66.08 3.45 -7.98
N GLU A 296 66.84 4.26 -7.23
CA GLU A 296 68.11 4.91 -7.51
C GLU A 296 68.28 5.97 -8.63
N LYS A 297 68.89 7.09 -8.20
CA LYS A 297 69.48 8.17 -9.00
C LYS A 297 70.82 7.74 -9.62
N PRO A 298 71.43 8.55 -10.52
CA PRO A 298 72.46 9.48 -10.01
C PRO A 298 72.40 10.92 -10.56
N LYS A 299 73.22 11.78 -9.93
CA LYS A 299 73.31 13.26 -9.94
C LYS A 299 74.16 13.85 -11.10
N ALA A 300 74.13 15.20 -11.14
CA ALA A 300 75.14 16.19 -11.61
C ALA A 300 74.99 16.67 -13.09
N ASN A 301 75.09 17.95 -13.47
CA ASN A 301 75.72 19.18 -12.94
C ASN A 301 74.92 20.42 -13.37
N GLU A 302 74.65 21.41 -12.51
CA GLU A 302 75.40 22.68 -12.36
C GLU A 302 75.42 23.62 -13.59
N ARG A 303 74.74 24.78 -13.47
CA ARG A 303 75.39 26.11 -13.48
C ARG A 303 74.43 27.25 -13.15
N GLU A 304 74.93 28.10 -12.28
CA GLU A 304 74.37 29.32 -11.70
C GLU A 304 74.28 30.48 -12.73
N ALA A 305 73.34 31.40 -12.52
CA ALA A 305 73.60 32.86 -12.42
C ALA A 305 72.29 33.64 -12.17
N LYS A 306 72.20 34.28 -11.01
CA LYS A 306 71.30 35.44 -10.72
C LYS A 306 71.98 36.74 -11.23
N PRO A 307 71.46 37.95 -10.95
CA PRO A 307 70.16 38.58 -11.27
C PRO A 307 70.34 40.03 -11.83
N SER A 308 69.27 40.74 -12.24
CA SER A 308 69.15 42.22 -12.11
C SER A 308 67.67 42.64 -12.26
N ARG A 309 67.06 43.35 -11.30
CA ARG A 309 66.85 44.83 -11.26
C ARG A 309 66.21 45.38 -12.54
N ASP A 310 65.22 46.27 -12.56
CA ASP A 310 64.65 47.25 -11.61
C ASP A 310 63.38 47.80 -12.30
N GLN A 311 62.40 48.27 -11.52
CA GLN A 311 61.43 49.36 -11.86
C GLN A 311 60.52 49.16 -13.12
N ASP A 312 59.27 49.59 -13.18
CA ASP A 312 58.73 50.85 -12.72
C ASP A 312 57.19 50.82 -12.74
N ARG A 313 56.61 51.74 -11.98
CA ARG A 313 55.18 52.03 -11.86
C ARG A 313 54.57 52.46 -13.20
N SER A 314 53.28 52.19 -13.40
CA SER A 314 52.25 53.25 -13.42
C SER A 314 50.86 52.73 -13.82
N ARG A 315 49.90 53.04 -12.94
CA ARG A 315 48.47 53.36 -13.14
C ARG A 315 47.60 52.44 -14.00
#